data_AF-A0A2P2GU64-F1
#
_entry.id   AF-A0A2P2GU64-F1
#
_cell.length_a   1.000
_cell.length_b   1.000
_cell.length_c   1.000
_cell.angle_alpha   90.00
_cell.angle_beta   90.00
_cell.angle_gamma   90.00
#
_symmetry.space_group_name_H-M   'P 1'
#
loop_
_entity.id
_entity.type
_entity.pdbx_description
1 polymer ?
#
loop_
_entity_poly.entity_id
_entity_poly.type
_entity_poly.pdbx_seq_one_letter_code
_entity_poly.pdbx_strand_id
1 'polypeptide(L)'
;MWAEARSLYFAADFPKYASKEWRQLHPDDPRRLAGALDAAEMWRKYGDEEALLQWFRDATAAREPLWARRTIAELNELAKPKPPHQVTATDGWPPIKVPGTDTWRHNLDGRQIDLPHNRPRPRTYMEAAA
;
A
#
# COMPACT_ATOMS: atom_id res chain seq x y z
N MET A 1 29.30 -32.48 1.34
CA MET A 1 28.50 -31.62 2.25
C MET A 1 27.29 -30.97 1.58
N TRP A 2 27.41 -29.96 0.69
CA TRP A 2 26.23 -29.26 0.12
C TRP A 2 25.29 -30.15 -0.71
N ALA A 3 25.83 -30.99 -1.60
CA ALA A 3 25.03 -31.86 -2.46
C ALA A 3 24.21 -32.88 -1.65
N GLU A 4 24.81 -33.46 -0.61
CA GLU A 4 24.16 -34.42 0.31
C GLU A 4 23.09 -33.71 1.15
N ALA A 5 23.41 -32.54 1.72
CA ALA A 5 22.46 -31.76 2.49
C ALA A 5 21.23 -31.36 1.65
N ARG A 6 21.43 -31.01 0.38
CA ARG A 6 20.34 -30.71 -0.56
C ARG A 6 19.47 -31.95 -0.82
N SER A 7 20.08 -33.13 -1.01
CA SER A 7 19.32 -34.37 -1.18
C SER A 7 18.48 -34.70 0.05
N LEU A 8 19.08 -34.61 1.25
CA LEU A 8 18.41 -34.85 2.53
C LEU A 8 17.29 -33.84 2.79
N TYR A 9 17.51 -32.57 2.42
CA TYR A 9 16.51 -31.51 2.49
C TYR A 9 15.25 -31.87 1.69
N PHE A 10 15.40 -32.26 0.42
CA PHE A 10 14.25 -32.64 -0.42
C PHE A 10 13.60 -33.97 0.02
N ALA A 11 14.37 -34.88 0.61
CA ALA A 11 13.85 -36.11 1.18
C ALA A 11 13.19 -35.94 2.55
N ALA A 12 13.28 -34.75 3.16
CA ALA A 12 12.86 -34.49 4.55
C ALA A 12 13.52 -35.43 5.59
N ASP A 13 14.72 -35.94 5.29
CA ASP A 13 15.45 -36.88 6.14
C ASP A 13 16.53 -36.16 6.98
N PHE A 14 16.06 -35.42 7.99
CA PHE A 14 16.91 -34.70 8.93
C PHE A 14 16.14 -34.35 10.21
N PRO A 15 16.80 -34.21 11.37
CA PRO A 15 16.14 -33.74 12.58
C PRO A 15 15.82 -32.24 12.48
N LYS A 16 14.73 -31.82 13.14
CA LYS A 16 14.30 -30.42 13.22
C LYS A 16 15.44 -29.53 13.74
N TYR A 17 15.66 -28.38 13.09
CA TYR A 17 16.66 -27.40 13.53
C TYR A 17 16.56 -27.08 15.03
N ALA A 18 17.71 -27.02 15.70
CA ALA A 18 17.86 -26.78 17.14
C ALA A 18 17.21 -27.83 18.08
N SER A 19 16.63 -28.93 17.57
CA SER A 19 16.18 -30.04 18.41
C SER A 19 17.34 -30.70 19.17
N LYS A 20 17.04 -31.59 20.13
CA LYS A 20 18.08 -32.31 20.87
C LYS A 20 18.91 -33.19 19.93
N GLU A 21 18.25 -33.87 19.01
CA GLU A 21 18.84 -34.76 18.01
C GLU A 21 19.70 -33.97 17.02
N TRP A 22 19.23 -32.80 16.57
CA TRP A 22 20.01 -31.91 15.69
C TRP A 22 21.27 -31.38 16.36
N ARG A 23 21.18 -31.01 17.66
CA ARG A 23 22.33 -30.51 18.43
C ARG A 23 23.39 -31.59 18.65
N GLN A 24 23.00 -32.85 18.67
CA GLN A 24 23.91 -34.00 18.81
C GLN A 24 24.63 -34.36 17.50
N LEU A 25 24.17 -33.87 16.35
CA LEU A 25 24.86 -34.11 15.08
C LEU A 25 26.23 -33.46 15.06
N HIS A 26 27.20 -34.14 14.44
CA HIS A 26 28.52 -33.57 14.19
C HIS A 26 28.40 -32.29 13.34
N PRO A 27 29.26 -31.27 13.54
CA PRO A 27 29.23 -30.03 12.74
C PRO A 27 29.26 -30.27 11.22
N ASP A 28 29.99 -31.29 10.77
CA ASP A 28 30.12 -31.65 9.36
C ASP A 28 29.04 -32.63 8.84
N ASP A 29 28.07 -33.01 9.67
CA ASP A 29 26.97 -33.89 9.25
C ASP A 29 26.04 -33.12 8.28
N PRO A 30 25.81 -33.61 7.04
CA PRO A 30 24.97 -32.92 6.06
C PRO A 30 23.51 -32.76 6.50
N ARG A 31 23.00 -33.61 7.41
CA ARG A 31 21.66 -33.46 8.01
C ARG A 31 21.55 -32.20 8.86
N ARG A 32 22.67 -31.74 9.45
CA ARG A 32 22.72 -30.51 10.24
C ARG A 32 22.46 -29.29 9.37
N LEU A 33 23.09 -29.23 8.20
CA LEU A 33 22.87 -28.19 7.20
C LEU A 33 21.46 -28.27 6.58
N ALA A 34 20.96 -29.47 6.28
CA ALA A 34 19.60 -29.66 5.76
C ALA A 34 18.52 -29.08 6.71
N GLY A 35 18.63 -29.37 8.02
CA GLY A 35 17.73 -28.79 9.02
C GLY A 35 17.82 -27.26 9.13
N ALA A 36 19.02 -26.68 9.02
CA ALA A 36 19.19 -25.23 9.04
C ALA A 36 18.56 -24.55 7.81
N LEU A 37 18.68 -25.16 6.63
CA LEU A 37 18.04 -24.68 5.40
C LEU A 37 16.51 -24.73 5.50
N ASP A 38 15.96 -25.81 6.06
CA ASP A 38 14.53 -25.92 6.29
C ASP A 38 14.00 -24.84 7.22
N ALA A 39 14.68 -24.61 8.35
CA ALA A 39 14.33 -23.51 9.25
C ALA A 39 14.38 -22.15 8.55
N ALA A 40 15.44 -21.87 7.79
CA ALA A 40 15.57 -20.63 7.03
C ALA A 40 14.44 -20.45 6.00
N GLU A 41 14.03 -21.52 5.30
CA GLU A 41 12.90 -21.50 4.38
C GLU A 41 11.55 -21.31 5.08
N MET A 42 11.37 -21.87 6.28
CA MET A 42 10.19 -21.61 7.10
C MET A 42 10.13 -20.14 7.51
N TRP A 43 11.24 -19.56 7.97
CA TRP A 43 11.35 -18.13 8.25
C TRP A 43 11.11 -17.27 7.01
N ARG A 44 11.56 -17.69 5.83
CA ARG A 44 11.30 -16.96 4.57
C ARG A 44 9.82 -17.00 4.17
N LYS A 45 9.17 -18.17 4.33
CA LYS A 45 7.78 -18.40 3.88
C LYS A 45 6.75 -17.81 4.85
N TYR A 46 6.99 -17.96 6.14
CA TYR A 46 6.02 -17.66 7.18
C TYR A 46 6.44 -16.47 8.06
N GLY A 47 7.70 -16.04 7.97
CA GLY A 47 8.19 -14.89 8.72
C GLY A 47 8.33 -15.17 10.21
N ASP A 48 8.20 -14.09 10.97
CA ASP A 48 8.11 -14.07 12.43
C ASP A 48 6.98 -14.98 12.92
N GLU A 49 7.29 -15.89 13.85
CA GLU A 49 6.33 -16.80 14.46
C GLU A 49 5.15 -16.02 15.07
N GLU A 50 5.39 -14.82 15.61
CA GLU A 50 4.32 -13.96 16.10
C GLU A 50 3.41 -13.44 14.98
N ALA A 51 3.98 -13.07 13.83
CA ALA A 51 3.24 -12.65 12.66
C ALA A 51 2.44 -13.80 12.03
N LEU A 52 3.01 -15.01 12.01
CA LEU A 52 2.30 -16.22 11.56
C LEU A 52 1.13 -16.56 12.49
N LEU A 53 1.35 -16.53 13.81
CA LEU A 53 0.30 -16.76 14.80
C LEU A 53 -0.77 -15.66 14.75
N GLN A 54 -0.37 -14.41 14.51
CA GLN A 54 -1.30 -13.29 14.31
C GLN A 54 -2.15 -13.51 13.05
N TRP A 55 -1.52 -13.88 11.95
CA TRP A 55 -2.23 -14.20 10.71
C TRP A 55 -3.24 -15.35 10.92
N PHE A 56 -2.87 -16.41 11.63
CA PHE A 56 -3.80 -17.50 11.96
C PHE A 56 -4.97 -17.01 12.81
N ARG A 57 -4.74 -16.14 13.80
CA ARG A 57 -5.81 -15.53 14.61
C ARG A 57 -6.74 -14.69 13.75
N ASP A 58 -6.21 -13.88 12.84
CA ASP A 58 -7.00 -13.01 11.96
C ASP A 58 -7.79 -13.82 10.92
N ALA A 59 -7.20 -14.87 10.35
CA ALA A 59 -7.82 -15.73 9.35
C ALA A 59 -8.95 -16.59 9.93
N THR A 60 -8.83 -16.99 11.20
CA THR A 60 -9.84 -17.78 11.93
C THR A 60 -10.82 -16.93 12.71
N ALA A 61 -10.60 -15.61 12.79
CA ALA A 61 -11.51 -14.68 13.45
C ALA A 61 -12.91 -14.81 12.84
N ALA A 62 -13.92 -14.84 13.71
CA ALA A 62 -15.31 -14.88 13.29
C ALA A 62 -15.57 -13.69 12.38
N ARG A 63 -15.95 -13.96 11.13
CA ARG A 63 -16.36 -12.92 10.20
C ARG A 63 -17.55 -12.18 10.79
N GLU A 64 -17.55 -10.86 10.64
CA GLU A 64 -18.67 -10.03 11.04
C GLU A 64 -19.96 -10.57 10.39
N PRO A 65 -20.99 -10.90 11.19
CA PRO A 65 -22.20 -11.49 10.68
C PRO A 65 -22.92 -10.52 9.75
N LEU A 66 -23.62 -11.05 8.74
CA LEU A 66 -24.26 -10.23 7.70
C LEU A 66 -25.22 -9.16 8.25
N TRP A 67 -25.87 -9.45 9.39
CA TRP A 67 -26.79 -8.52 10.05
C TRP A 67 -26.11 -7.37 10.78
N ALA A 68 -24.81 -7.49 11.09
CA ALA A 68 -24.01 -6.40 11.68
C ALA A 68 -23.41 -5.48 10.60
N ARG A 69 -23.47 -5.90 9.33
CA ARG A 69 -22.95 -5.10 8.22
C ARG A 69 -23.83 -3.89 7.96
N ARG A 70 -23.18 -2.83 7.48
CA ARG A 70 -23.86 -1.63 6.99
C ARG A 70 -24.80 -1.97 5.83
N THR A 71 -25.96 -1.34 5.86
CA THR A 71 -26.95 -1.33 4.78
C THR A 71 -26.41 -0.62 3.54
N ILE A 72 -27.04 -0.86 2.38
CA ILE A 72 -26.73 -0.13 1.14
C ILE A 72 -26.90 1.38 1.32
N ALA A 73 -27.91 1.81 2.09
CA ALA A 73 -28.14 3.22 2.40
C ALA A 73 -26.99 3.84 3.18
N GLU A 74 -26.49 3.16 4.23
CA GLU A 74 -25.34 3.61 5.01
C GLU A 74 -24.05 3.64 4.18
N LEU A 75 -23.85 2.66 3.30
CA LEU A 75 -22.72 2.66 2.37
C LEU A 75 -22.78 3.83 1.39
N ASN A 76 -23.96 4.15 0.85
CA ASN A 76 -24.15 5.29 -0.04
C ASN A 76 -23.90 6.63 0.68
N GLU A 77 -24.31 6.75 1.93
CA GLU A 77 -24.05 7.92 2.78
C GLU A 77 -22.54 8.11 3.04
N LEU A 78 -21.81 7.02 3.29
CA LEU A 78 -20.36 7.06 3.46
C LEU A 78 -19.61 7.30 2.16
N ALA A 79 -20.17 6.83 1.04
CA ALA A 79 -19.61 7.01 -0.30
C ALA A 79 -19.84 8.44 -0.84
N LYS A 80 -20.40 9.36 -0.04
CA LYS A 80 -20.54 10.76 -0.43
C LYS A 80 -19.17 11.33 -0.83
N PRO A 81 -18.99 11.74 -2.10
CA PRO A 81 -17.72 12.29 -2.54
C PRO A 81 -17.40 13.53 -1.72
N LYS A 82 -16.13 13.67 -1.32
CA LYS A 82 -15.66 14.90 -0.69
C LYS A 82 -16.01 16.08 -1.62
N PRO A 83 -16.48 17.22 -1.07
CA PRO A 83 -16.73 18.39 -1.89
C PRO A 83 -15.44 18.76 -2.64
N PRO A 84 -15.53 19.19 -3.92
CA PRO A 84 -14.37 19.62 -4.67
C PRO A 84 -13.59 20.69 -3.90
N HIS A 85 -12.26 20.56 -3.91
CA HIS A 85 -11.41 21.57 -3.29
C HIS A 85 -11.48 22.86 -4.10
N GLN A 86 -11.70 23.99 -3.42
CA GLN A 86 -11.65 25.30 -4.06
C GLN A 86 -10.20 25.66 -4.32
N VAL A 87 -9.82 25.75 -5.59
CA VAL A 87 -8.45 26.13 -6.00
C VAL A 87 -8.36 27.64 -6.10
N THR A 88 -7.41 28.23 -5.36
CA THR A 88 -7.07 29.65 -5.43
C THR A 88 -5.87 29.86 -6.33
N ALA A 89 -6.02 30.71 -7.34
CA ALA A 89 -4.89 31.11 -8.18
C ALA A 89 -3.94 32.00 -7.37
N THR A 90 -2.69 31.58 -7.23
CA THR A 90 -1.64 32.38 -6.58
C THR A 90 -1.23 33.53 -7.50
N ASP A 91 -0.86 34.68 -6.94
CA ASP A 91 -0.43 35.81 -7.75
C ASP A 91 0.78 35.46 -8.63
N GLY A 92 0.78 35.94 -9.87
CA GLY A 92 1.80 35.64 -10.88
C GLY A 92 1.77 34.23 -11.49
N TRP A 93 0.86 33.35 -11.09
CA TRP A 93 0.71 32.03 -11.71
C TRP A 93 -0.04 32.09 -13.05
N PRO A 94 0.26 31.18 -14.00
CA PRO A 94 -0.50 31.08 -15.24
C PRO A 94 -1.95 30.64 -14.97
N PRO A 95 -2.87 30.91 -15.90
CA PRO A 95 -4.29 30.58 -15.72
C PRO A 95 -4.50 29.07 -15.57
N ILE A 96 -5.44 28.67 -14.70
CA ILE A 96 -5.72 27.26 -14.37
C ILE A 96 -7.06 26.84 -14.96
N LYS A 97 -7.12 25.73 -15.71
CA LYS A 97 -8.40 25.21 -16.23
C LYS A 97 -9.29 24.74 -15.07
N VAL A 98 -10.54 25.20 -15.02
CA VAL A 98 -11.50 24.79 -13.97
C VAL A 98 -12.12 23.44 -14.37
N PRO A 99 -11.95 22.37 -13.56
CA PRO A 99 -12.53 21.07 -13.87
C PRO A 99 -14.06 21.11 -14.01
N GLY A 100 -14.58 20.49 -15.06
CA GLY A 100 -16.02 20.42 -15.33
C GLY A 100 -16.63 21.65 -16.00
N THR A 101 -15.81 22.60 -16.46
CA THR A 101 -16.28 23.81 -17.16
C THR A 101 -15.39 24.15 -18.36
N ASP A 102 -15.88 25.07 -19.20
CA ASP A 102 -15.07 25.62 -20.29
C ASP A 102 -14.22 26.83 -19.90
N THR A 103 -14.25 27.26 -18.63
CA THR A 103 -13.54 28.45 -18.16
C THR A 103 -12.14 28.15 -17.60
N TRP A 104 -11.37 29.22 -17.48
CA TRP A 104 -10.01 29.27 -16.94
C TRP A 104 -9.97 30.30 -15.82
N ARG A 105 -9.33 29.95 -14.71
CA ARG A 105 -9.22 30.78 -13.51
C ARG A 105 -7.95 31.61 -13.54
N HIS A 106 -8.11 32.92 -13.41
CA HIS A 106 -7.06 33.93 -13.39
C HIS A 106 -6.99 34.62 -12.02
N ASN A 107 -5.82 35.14 -11.67
CA ASN A 107 -5.66 36.12 -10.59
C ASN A 107 -5.32 37.48 -11.23
N LEU A 108 -6.29 38.40 -11.22
CA LEU A 108 -6.21 39.72 -11.83
C LEU A 108 -6.44 40.76 -10.73
N ASP A 109 -5.50 41.70 -10.55
CA ASP A 109 -5.57 42.73 -9.50
C ASP A 109 -5.86 42.19 -8.09
N GLY A 110 -5.28 41.02 -7.75
CA GLY A 110 -5.50 40.35 -6.47
C GLY A 110 -6.89 39.72 -6.32
N ARG A 111 -7.68 39.65 -7.41
CA ARG A 111 -9.00 39.04 -7.45
C ARG A 111 -9.02 37.82 -8.36
N GLN A 112 -9.77 36.81 -7.94
CA GLN A 112 -9.97 35.60 -8.72
C GLN A 112 -11.12 35.78 -9.71
N ILE A 113 -10.87 35.51 -10.99
CA ILE A 113 -11.86 35.65 -12.06
C ILE A 113 -11.79 34.46 -13.00
N ASP A 114 -12.95 33.93 -13.39
CA ASP A 114 -13.05 32.86 -14.38
C ASP A 114 -13.33 33.47 -15.77
N LEU A 115 -12.43 33.24 -16.73
CA LEU A 115 -12.47 33.76 -18.10
C LEU A 115 -12.50 32.61 -19.11
N PRO A 116 -13.03 32.82 -20.34
CA PRO A 116 -13.14 31.75 -21.33
C PRO A 116 -11.81 31.36 -22.01
N HIS A 117 -10.67 31.96 -21.64
CA HIS A 117 -9.39 31.77 -22.33
C HIS A 117 -8.19 31.55 -21.40
N ASN A 118 -7.15 30.86 -21.89
CA ASN A 118 -5.88 30.60 -21.20
C ASN A 118 -4.78 31.65 -21.50
N ARG A 119 -5.13 32.88 -21.86
CA ARG A 119 -4.13 33.91 -22.22
C ARG A 119 -3.50 34.51 -20.96
N PRO A 120 -2.16 34.51 -20.80
CA PRO A 120 -1.50 34.84 -19.52
C PRO A 120 -1.24 36.34 -19.23
N ARG A 121 -1.81 37.32 -19.95
CA ARG A 121 -1.68 38.75 -19.57
C ARG A 121 -2.93 39.53 -19.95
N PRO A 122 -3.68 39.93 -18.94
CA PRO A 122 -3.58 41.30 -18.46
C PRO A 122 -3.16 41.38 -16.99
N ARG A 123 -2.36 42.37 -16.61
CA ARG A 123 -2.07 42.63 -15.18
C ARG A 123 -3.22 43.38 -14.51
N THR A 124 -4.13 43.98 -15.29
CA THR A 124 -5.22 44.82 -14.81
C THR A 124 -6.56 44.50 -15.50
N TYR A 125 -7.68 44.75 -14.82
CA TYR A 125 -9.04 44.57 -15.37
C TYR A 125 -9.27 45.26 -16.74
N MET A 126 -8.64 46.41 -17.00
CA MET A 126 -8.84 47.16 -18.25
C MET A 126 -8.25 46.49 -19.48
N GLU A 127 -7.17 45.73 -19.32
CA GLU A 127 -6.53 44.99 -20.41
C GLU A 127 -7.29 43.66 -20.73
N ALA A 128 -8.20 43.21 -19.84
CA ALA A 128 -9.02 42.00 -20.05
C ALA A 128 -10.31 42.24 -20.85
N ALA A 129 -10.74 43.49 -20.98
CA ALA A 129 -12.02 43.87 -21.57
C ALA A 129 -11.94 44.25 -23.08
N ALA A 130 -10.75 44.09 -23.70
CA ALA A 130 -10.49 44.35 -25.11
C ALA A 130 -10.33 43.03 -25.90
#